data_AF-A0A937P610-F1
#
_entry.id   AF-A0A937P610-F1
#
_cell.length_a   1.000
_cell.length_b   1.000
_cell.length_c   1.000
_cell.angle_alpha   90.00
_cell.angle_beta   90.00
_cell.angle_gamma   90.00
#
_symmetry.space_group_name_H-M   'P 1'
#
loop_
_entity.id
_entity.type
_entity.pdbx_description
1 polymer ?
#
loop_
_entity_poly.entity_id
_entity_poly.type
_entity_poly.pdbx_seq_one_letter_code
_entity_poly.pdbx_strand_id
1 'polypeptide(L)'
;MSNNTTFFDIHLHAFNLSHAGIMIFLNRYFLNNALTFEDLLNGRFRKIIFKVMFRPKPLKSLAANFFSLFIKILLILIIVILVGWIAFALLLLILNGIFNVNFLSLTTWQYSAILIVALSDIIFITVAGLIIWLIIKKKIRTSVRRTINVLSVFENDLARQFQYLELDYLRLCKNEELKKLIQSRPNKINFREFNREIKELWNKSEKQIYINNKPFNKVILTPLMMDFGYKGFEGLDKNKIHYYLAPRKQIKDQGIDLFNGIKQYYDYSPVKLFEIYPFMAINTANLEMGDEPEQRFSKTLPEILETSFRDFECESFNKRYERLNKKREKFLSDKNYIDSENYYYAGIKIYPPLGYNPWPDNPTEKRKVEFLYDFCQKRCIPITTHCSDGGFVVIPQKTAWEYTKPERWNKVLEHFPELKLNFAHAGVQAYSKTRKWLENILILVNKYDNVYFDISYNGVETKYYESIAEYILKVCKSNNLDIEKIKQKILFGSDFMVNLFDINSYHKYLDLYSQTKGFDQHFVKDDFCTVNAERFLFEGINS
;
A
#
# COMPACT_ATOMS: atom_id res chain seq x y z
N MET A 1 -3.12 -32.39 -18.79
CA MET A 1 -3.92 -31.31 -18.16
C MET A 1 -2.93 -30.23 -17.76
N SER A 2 -2.91 -29.07 -18.40
CA SER A 2 -2.08 -27.96 -17.92
C SER A 2 -2.69 -27.50 -16.58
N ASN A 3 -2.01 -27.78 -15.47
CA ASN A 3 -2.42 -27.26 -14.16
C ASN A 3 -2.39 -25.73 -14.24
N ASN A 4 -3.54 -25.10 -14.49
CA ASN A 4 -3.66 -23.65 -14.53
C ASN A 4 -3.49 -23.11 -13.11
N THR A 5 -2.27 -22.68 -12.80
CA THR A 5 -1.96 -22.02 -11.53
C THR A 5 -2.31 -20.54 -11.63
N THR A 6 -3.10 -20.05 -10.67
CA THR A 6 -3.59 -18.67 -10.61
C THR A 6 -3.01 -17.97 -9.39
N PHE A 7 -2.44 -16.78 -9.59
CA PHE A 7 -2.00 -15.91 -8.51
C PHE A 7 -3.09 -14.88 -8.20
N PHE A 8 -3.33 -14.57 -6.94
CA PHE A 8 -4.35 -13.63 -6.51
C PHE A 8 -3.72 -12.40 -5.86
N ASP A 9 -4.10 -11.21 -6.34
CA ASP A 9 -3.92 -9.94 -5.64
C ASP A 9 -5.31 -9.41 -5.25
N ILE A 10 -5.70 -9.69 -4.00
CA ILE A 10 -7.06 -9.42 -3.51
C ILE A 10 -7.27 -7.98 -3.05
N HIS A 11 -6.20 -7.18 -3.00
CA HIS A 11 -6.26 -5.81 -2.52
C HIS A 11 -5.38 -4.93 -3.37
N LEU A 12 -6.01 -4.22 -4.30
CA LEU A 12 -5.42 -3.08 -4.97
C LEU A 12 -6.46 -2.00 -5.19
N HIS A 13 -5.99 -0.82 -5.54
CA HIS A 13 -6.77 0.33 -5.92
C HIS A 13 -6.48 0.71 -7.38
N ALA A 14 -7.54 0.98 -8.12
CA ALA A 14 -7.48 1.53 -9.46
C ALA A 14 -8.59 2.58 -9.56
N PHE A 15 -8.23 3.86 -9.51
CA PHE A 15 -9.18 4.96 -9.68
C PHE A 15 -8.53 6.14 -10.41
N ASN A 16 -9.34 6.89 -11.15
CA ASN A 16 -8.95 8.18 -11.72
C ASN A 16 -8.85 9.22 -10.58
N LEU A 17 -7.85 10.10 -10.57
CA LEU A 17 -7.70 11.09 -9.49
C LEU A 17 -8.81 12.15 -9.42
N SER A 18 -9.68 12.22 -10.42
CA SER A 18 -10.91 13.01 -10.35
C SER A 18 -11.82 12.61 -9.18
N HIS A 19 -11.68 11.39 -8.64
CA HIS A 19 -12.52 10.84 -7.56
C HIS A 19 -12.16 11.32 -6.15
N ALA A 20 -10.87 11.43 -5.83
CA ALA A 20 -10.40 11.66 -4.46
C ALA A 20 -10.11 13.13 -4.15
N GLY A 21 -10.32 14.03 -5.12
CA GLY A 21 -9.78 15.38 -5.10
C GLY A 21 -8.26 15.35 -4.98
N ILE A 22 -7.57 15.35 -6.13
CA ILE A 22 -6.10 15.30 -6.19
C ILE A 22 -5.42 16.22 -5.18
N MET A 23 -5.94 17.43 -4.94
CA MET A 23 -5.39 18.35 -3.95
C MET A 23 -5.46 17.85 -2.51
N ILE A 24 -6.52 17.13 -2.10
CA ILE A 24 -6.61 16.53 -0.76
C ILE A 24 -5.62 15.37 -0.65
N PHE A 25 -5.56 14.56 -1.70
CA PHE A 25 -4.63 13.45 -1.78
C PHE A 25 -3.17 13.93 -1.71
N LEU A 26 -2.83 14.95 -2.50
CA LEU A 26 -1.54 15.63 -2.45
C LEU A 26 -1.32 16.30 -1.08
N ASN A 27 -2.32 17.01 -0.56
CA ASN A 27 -2.24 17.66 0.75
C ASN A 27 -2.01 16.64 1.86
N ARG A 28 -2.56 15.43 1.79
CA ARG A 28 -2.33 14.43 2.83
C ARG A 28 -0.97 13.74 2.71
N TYR A 29 -0.60 13.32 1.50
CA TYR A 29 0.65 12.59 1.26
C TYR A 29 1.89 13.49 1.26
N PHE A 30 1.76 14.73 0.79
CA PHE A 30 2.85 15.71 0.74
C PHE A 30 2.80 16.71 1.89
N LEU A 31 1.61 17.14 2.31
CA LEU A 31 1.45 18.33 3.17
C LEU A 31 1.16 17.96 4.65
N ASN A 32 0.25 17.03 4.98
CA ASN A 32 -0.07 16.66 6.38
C ASN A 32 1.04 15.93 7.15
N ASN A 33 2.22 15.72 6.54
CA ASN A 33 3.41 15.30 7.28
C ASN A 33 4.66 16.15 6.98
N ALA A 34 4.55 17.27 6.25
CA ALA A 34 5.72 18.14 6.02
C ALA A 34 5.46 19.60 5.60
N LEU A 35 4.27 19.98 5.14
CA LEU A 35 4.05 21.27 4.45
C LEU A 35 2.60 21.74 4.59
N THR A 36 2.33 23.01 4.42
CA THR A 36 1.00 23.46 4.00
C THR A 36 1.07 23.86 2.53
N PHE A 37 -0.07 23.92 1.82
CA PHE A 37 -0.11 24.43 0.44
C PHE A 37 0.48 25.87 0.37
N GLU A 38 0.36 26.59 1.48
CA GLU A 38 0.96 27.90 1.76
C GLU A 38 2.52 27.90 1.77
N ASP A 39 3.19 26.82 2.17
CA ASP A 39 4.66 26.70 2.11
C ASP A 39 5.18 26.58 0.66
N LEU A 40 4.36 26.00 -0.23
CA LEU A 40 4.69 25.79 -1.65
C LEU A 40 4.61 27.11 -2.45
N LEU A 41 3.61 27.94 -2.17
CA LEU A 41 3.37 29.21 -2.86
C LEU A 41 4.23 30.36 -2.34
N ASN A 42 4.61 30.35 -1.04
CA ASN A 42 5.35 31.45 -0.41
C ASN A 42 6.88 31.33 -0.52
N GLY A 43 7.41 30.49 -1.43
CA GLY A 43 8.86 30.36 -1.64
C GLY A 43 9.65 29.83 -0.43
N ARG A 44 8.99 29.26 0.59
CA ARG A 44 9.61 28.77 1.83
C ARG A 44 10.23 27.38 1.67
N PHE A 45 10.91 27.13 0.54
CA PHE A 45 11.60 25.89 0.18
C PHE A 45 12.53 25.35 1.29
N ARG A 46 13.12 26.22 2.10
CA ARG A 46 13.96 25.81 3.25
C ARG A 46 13.19 25.06 4.34
N LYS A 47 11.94 25.44 4.65
CA LYS A 47 11.09 24.72 5.63
C LYS A 47 10.62 23.37 5.07
N ILE A 48 10.38 23.32 3.76
CA ILE A 48 10.05 22.10 3.01
C ILE A 48 11.16 21.07 3.12
N ILE A 49 12.38 21.50 2.79
CA ILE A 49 13.59 20.68 2.88
C ILE A 49 13.76 20.17 4.32
N PHE A 50 13.62 21.05 5.33
CA PHE A 50 13.78 20.68 6.74
C PHE A 50 12.75 19.65 7.23
N LYS A 51 11.47 19.77 6.87
CA LYS A 51 10.43 18.82 7.34
C LYS A 51 10.42 17.50 6.57
N VAL A 52 10.73 17.50 5.27
CA VAL A 52 10.98 16.27 4.50
C VAL A 52 12.22 15.53 5.04
N MET A 53 13.26 16.27 5.45
CA MET A 53 14.44 15.75 6.13
C MET A 53 14.09 15.03 7.45
N PHE A 54 13.26 15.67 8.29
CA PHE A 54 12.94 15.23 9.65
C PHE A 54 11.51 14.69 9.81
N ARG A 55 10.95 13.97 8.81
CA ARG A 55 9.71 13.19 9.00
C ARG A 55 9.80 12.41 10.32
N PRO A 56 8.89 12.62 11.30
CA PRO A 56 8.96 11.94 12.58
C PRO A 56 8.62 10.46 12.37
N LYS A 57 9.62 9.63 12.10
CA LYS A 57 9.56 8.20 12.43
C LYS A 57 9.96 8.07 13.90
N PRO A 58 9.36 7.13 14.65
CA PRO A 58 9.59 7.02 16.09
C PRO A 58 11.09 6.96 16.42
N LEU A 59 11.52 7.90 17.27
CA LEU A 59 12.89 8.35 17.52
C LEU A 59 13.93 7.30 17.98
N LYS A 60 13.61 6.00 18.06
CA LYS A 60 14.51 5.00 18.68
C LYS A 60 15.32 4.16 17.68
N SER A 61 14.79 3.83 16.48
CA SER A 61 15.60 3.11 15.47
C SER A 61 16.51 4.05 14.67
N LEU A 62 16.04 5.28 14.46
CA LEU A 62 16.86 6.33 13.85
C LEU A 62 17.97 6.76 14.79
N ALA A 63 17.69 6.92 16.09
CA ALA A 63 18.74 7.21 17.07
C ALA A 63 19.74 6.05 17.18
N ALA A 64 19.32 4.78 17.21
CA ALA A 64 20.28 3.68 17.30
C ALA A 64 21.17 3.53 16.05
N ASN A 65 20.61 3.67 14.84
CA ASN A 65 21.38 3.60 13.59
C ASN A 65 22.20 4.87 13.35
N PHE A 66 21.67 6.03 13.70
CA PHE A 66 22.39 7.30 13.61
C PHE A 66 23.49 7.37 14.68
N PHE A 67 23.24 6.89 15.89
CA PHE A 67 24.22 6.81 16.98
C PHE A 67 25.28 5.76 16.68
N SER A 68 24.93 4.60 16.11
CA SER A 68 25.93 3.63 15.65
C SER A 68 26.76 4.16 14.48
N LEU A 69 26.14 4.82 13.50
CA LEU A 69 26.86 5.44 12.39
C LEU A 69 27.72 6.62 12.87
N PHE A 70 27.19 7.44 13.78
CA PHE A 70 27.90 8.52 14.44
C PHE A 70 29.08 8.00 15.26
N ILE A 71 28.92 6.93 16.04
CA ILE A 71 30.02 6.28 16.77
C ILE A 71 31.05 5.70 15.81
N LYS A 72 30.64 5.05 14.71
CA LYS A 72 31.59 4.53 13.69
C LYS A 72 32.37 5.66 13.03
N ILE A 73 31.69 6.76 12.67
CA ILE A 73 32.33 7.95 12.10
C ILE A 73 33.26 8.61 13.12
N LEU A 74 32.82 8.73 14.38
CA LEU A 74 33.60 9.27 15.48
C LEU A 74 34.85 8.42 15.75
N LEU A 75 34.74 7.09 15.75
CA LEU A 75 35.87 6.17 15.88
C LEU A 75 36.86 6.31 14.73
N ILE A 76 36.38 6.39 13.48
CA ILE A 76 37.25 6.62 12.31
C ILE A 76 37.97 7.97 12.45
N LEU A 77 37.28 9.02 12.88
CA LEU A 77 37.88 10.34 13.08
C LEU A 77 38.88 10.37 14.24
N ILE A 78 38.59 9.69 15.36
CA ILE A 78 39.54 9.51 16.47
C ILE A 78 40.80 8.80 15.97
N ILE A 79 40.67 7.74 15.15
CA ILE A 79 41.80 7.02 14.57
C ILE A 79 42.61 7.95 13.65
N VAL A 80 41.95 8.72 12.77
CA VAL A 80 42.63 9.67 11.87
C VAL A 80 43.39 10.74 12.66
N ILE A 81 42.78 11.28 13.72
CA ILE A 81 43.42 12.24 14.61
C ILE A 81 44.63 11.60 15.30
N LEU A 82 44.49 10.41 15.90
CA LEU A 82 45.58 9.68 16.56
C LEU A 82 46.75 9.40 15.61
N VAL A 83 46.47 8.94 14.38
CA VAL A 83 47.48 8.71 13.35
C VAL A 83 48.17 10.03 12.97
N GLY A 84 47.41 11.12 12.85
CA GLY A 84 47.96 12.46 12.62
C GLY A 84 48.89 12.93 13.75
N TRP A 85 48.49 12.72 15.01
CA TRP A 85 49.32 13.04 16.18
C TRP A 85 50.60 12.20 16.23
N ILE A 86 50.52 10.89 15.93
CA ILE A 86 51.69 10.01 15.87
C ILE A 86 52.65 10.45 14.75
N ALA A 87 52.12 10.74 13.56
CA ALA A 87 52.92 11.22 12.43
C ALA A 87 53.59 12.57 12.73
N PHE A 88 52.88 13.48 13.39
CA PHE A 88 53.42 14.78 13.81
C PHE A 88 54.50 14.63 14.90
N ALA A 89 54.29 13.78 15.89
CA ALA A 89 55.29 13.47 16.92
C ALA A 89 56.56 12.86 16.31
N LEU A 90 56.42 11.94 15.35
CA LEU A 90 57.53 11.37 14.60
C LEU A 90 58.27 12.44 13.77
N LEU A 91 57.54 13.33 13.11
CA LEU A 91 58.13 14.44 12.35
C LEU A 91 58.93 15.38 13.27
N LEU A 92 58.41 15.70 14.45
CA LEU A 92 59.12 16.53 15.43
C LEU A 92 60.39 15.84 15.96
N LEU A 93 60.35 14.52 16.19
CA LEU A 93 61.54 13.75 16.57
C LEU A 93 62.62 13.78 15.48
N ILE A 94 62.22 13.61 14.22
CA ILE A 94 63.13 13.70 13.05
C ILE A 94 63.72 15.10 12.94
N LEU A 95 62.90 16.15 13.04
CA LEU A 95 63.35 17.53 12.95
C LEU A 95 64.28 17.93 14.11
N ASN A 96 64.02 17.45 15.32
CA ASN A 96 64.91 17.67 16.47
C ASN A 96 66.28 17.00 16.23
N GLY A 97 66.30 15.76 15.73
CA GLY A 97 67.54 15.04 15.42
C GLY A 97 68.35 15.66 14.28
N ILE A 98 67.69 16.28 13.28
CA ILE A 98 68.37 16.89 12.13
C ILE A 98 68.84 18.32 12.42
N PHE A 99 68.04 19.12 13.12
CA PHE A 99 68.27 20.57 13.24
C PHE A 99 68.70 21.04 14.64
N ASN A 100 68.80 20.15 15.64
CA ASN A 100 69.19 20.48 17.02
C ASN A 100 68.33 21.61 17.64
N VAL A 101 67.06 21.70 17.22
CA VAL A 101 66.13 22.72 17.70
C VAL A 101 65.45 22.23 18.98
N ASN A 102 65.73 22.91 20.09
CA ASN A 102 65.23 22.53 21.41
C ASN A 102 63.75 22.94 21.58
N PHE A 103 62.83 22.14 21.05
CA PHE A 103 61.36 22.38 21.08
C PHE A 103 60.70 22.24 22.47
N LEU A 104 61.49 22.10 23.54
CA LEU A 104 61.03 21.83 24.92
C LEU A 104 60.53 23.07 25.70
N SER A 105 60.42 24.26 25.08
CA SER A 105 59.83 25.41 25.78
C SER A 105 58.30 25.25 25.88
N LEU A 106 57.80 25.06 27.11
CA LEU A 106 56.39 24.74 27.42
C LEU A 106 55.36 25.66 26.74
N THR A 107 55.72 26.91 26.45
CA THR A 107 54.81 27.94 25.94
C THR A 107 54.48 27.78 24.45
N THR A 108 55.45 27.42 23.60
CA THR A 108 55.23 27.26 22.15
C THR A 108 54.44 25.98 21.82
N TRP A 109 54.59 24.96 22.67
CA TRP A 109 53.88 23.68 22.54
C TRP A 109 52.38 23.83 22.83
N GLN A 110 52.01 24.65 23.82
CA GLN A 110 50.62 24.91 24.18
C GLN A 110 49.84 25.61 23.05
N TYR A 111 50.41 26.65 22.42
CA TYR A 111 49.75 27.33 21.30
C TYR A 111 49.63 26.45 20.06
N SER A 112 50.64 25.65 19.75
CA SER A 112 50.62 24.72 18.62
C SER A 112 49.58 23.62 18.83
N ALA A 113 49.47 23.07 20.04
CA ALA A 113 48.46 22.07 20.40
C ALA A 113 47.04 22.64 20.32
N ILE A 114 46.80 23.86 20.83
CA ILE A 114 45.49 24.52 20.75
C ILE A 114 45.11 24.76 19.28
N LEU A 115 46.04 25.21 18.45
CA LEU A 115 45.80 25.44 17.02
C LEU A 115 45.48 24.15 16.26
N ILE A 116 46.21 23.05 16.56
CA ILE A 116 45.96 21.74 15.95
C ILE A 116 44.59 21.20 16.36
N VAL A 117 44.23 21.30 17.66
CA VAL A 117 42.91 20.89 18.15
C VAL A 117 41.81 21.71 17.46
N ALA A 118 41.94 23.03 17.43
CA ALA A 118 40.97 23.91 16.77
C ALA A 118 40.82 23.62 15.26
N LEU A 119 41.92 23.38 14.54
CA LEU A 119 41.88 22.99 13.13
C LEU A 119 41.25 21.60 12.95
N SER A 120 41.53 20.65 13.83
CA SER A 120 40.94 19.31 13.80
C SER A 120 39.42 19.36 14.05
N ASP A 121 38.95 20.22 14.94
CA ASP A 121 37.53 20.42 15.23
C ASP A 121 36.81 21.09 14.04
N ILE A 122 37.43 22.06 13.38
CA ILE A 122 36.88 22.70 12.17
C ILE A 122 36.76 21.67 11.04
N ILE A 123 37.79 20.85 10.82
CA ILE A 123 37.77 19.76 9.83
C ILE A 123 36.67 18.75 10.19
N PHE A 124 36.57 18.36 11.46
CA PHE A 124 35.55 17.43 11.97
C PHE A 124 34.13 17.95 11.67
N ILE A 125 33.82 19.19 12.07
CA ILE A 125 32.50 19.79 11.85
C ILE A 125 32.17 19.86 10.36
N THR A 126 33.16 20.21 9.53
CA THR A 126 32.99 20.32 8.07
C THR A 126 32.71 18.96 7.43
N VAL A 127 33.48 17.93 7.78
CA VAL A 127 33.29 16.56 7.26
C VAL A 127 31.97 15.96 7.74
N ALA A 128 31.62 16.14 9.03
CA ALA A 128 30.35 15.71 9.57
C ALA A 128 29.18 16.40 8.87
N GLY A 129 29.27 17.71 8.64
CA GLY A 129 28.28 18.48 7.88
C GLY A 129 28.12 17.99 6.45
N LEU A 130 29.22 17.67 5.76
CA LEU A 130 29.21 17.13 4.40
C LEU A 130 28.55 15.73 4.34
N ILE A 131 28.88 14.84 5.28
CA ILE A 131 28.27 13.50 5.36
C ILE A 131 26.76 13.61 5.63
N ILE A 132 26.36 14.45 6.57
CA ILE A 132 24.94 14.72 6.87
C ILE A 132 24.24 15.26 5.61
N TRP A 133 24.84 16.21 4.90
CA TRP A 133 24.31 16.75 3.65
C TRP A 133 24.18 15.67 2.55
N LEU A 134 25.17 14.78 2.38
CA LEU A 134 25.10 13.68 1.41
C LEU A 134 23.98 12.69 1.72
N ILE A 135 23.79 12.33 3.00
CA ILE A 135 22.70 11.46 3.45
C ILE A 135 21.35 12.12 3.18
N ILE A 136 21.21 13.40 3.53
CA ILE A 136 20.01 14.20 3.29
C ILE A 136 19.70 14.28 1.79
N LYS A 137 20.70 14.61 0.96
CA LYS A 137 20.57 14.72 -0.49
C LYS A 137 20.08 13.40 -1.10
N LYS A 138 20.62 12.26 -0.65
CA LYS A 138 20.18 10.92 -1.09
C LYS A 138 18.73 10.65 -0.69
N LYS A 139 18.33 10.98 0.55
CA LYS A 139 16.96 10.79 1.06
C LYS A 139 15.94 11.66 0.32
N ILE A 140 16.26 12.92 0.08
CA ILE A 140 15.39 13.83 -0.71
C ILE A 140 15.25 13.30 -2.14
N ARG A 141 16.37 12.97 -2.79
CA ARG A 141 16.35 12.45 -4.18
C ARG A 141 15.51 11.19 -4.33
N THR A 142 15.61 10.26 -3.38
CA THR A 142 14.82 9.02 -3.39
C THR A 142 13.34 9.28 -3.14
N SER A 143 13.00 10.13 -2.18
CA SER A 143 11.60 10.52 -1.92
C SER A 143 10.97 11.23 -3.12
N VAL A 144 11.65 12.21 -3.71
CA VAL A 144 11.16 12.94 -4.90
C VAL A 144 10.97 11.99 -6.07
N ARG A 145 11.90 11.07 -6.30
CA ARG A 145 11.78 10.06 -7.36
C ARG A 145 10.55 9.18 -7.16
N ARG A 146 10.29 8.70 -5.94
CA ARG A 146 9.11 7.88 -5.63
C ARG A 146 7.82 8.66 -5.86
N THR A 147 7.76 9.90 -5.36
CA THR A 147 6.64 10.81 -5.62
C THR A 147 6.34 10.96 -7.10
N ILE A 148 7.34 11.28 -7.92
CA ILE A 148 7.19 11.43 -9.37
C ILE A 148 6.69 10.13 -10.00
N ASN A 149 7.21 8.98 -9.54
CA ASN A 149 6.77 7.68 -10.01
C ASN A 149 5.29 7.42 -9.71
N VAL A 150 4.82 7.72 -8.49
CA VAL A 150 3.40 7.60 -8.16
C VAL A 150 2.54 8.52 -9.04
N LEU A 151 2.94 9.80 -9.17
CA LEU A 151 2.22 10.76 -10.01
C LEU A 151 2.16 10.33 -11.48
N SER A 152 3.23 9.73 -12.01
CA SER A 152 3.23 9.21 -13.38
C SER A 152 2.24 8.07 -13.60
N VAL A 153 1.95 7.26 -12.59
CA VAL A 153 0.91 6.23 -12.69
C VAL A 153 -0.49 6.86 -12.57
N PHE A 154 -0.65 7.85 -11.68
CA PHE A 154 -1.94 8.51 -11.45
C PHE A 154 -2.41 9.40 -12.59
N GLU A 155 -1.49 9.97 -13.36
CA GLU A 155 -1.79 10.80 -14.53
C GLU A 155 -2.42 9.99 -15.67
N ASN A 156 -2.23 8.67 -15.66
CA ASN A 156 -2.72 7.77 -16.68
C ASN A 156 -4.16 7.32 -16.41
N ASP A 157 -4.88 7.03 -17.49
CA ASP A 157 -6.17 6.36 -17.41
C ASP A 157 -6.06 4.96 -16.79
N LEU A 158 -7.21 4.38 -16.43
CA LEU A 158 -7.26 3.11 -15.71
C LEU A 158 -6.72 1.94 -16.54
N ALA A 159 -6.91 1.95 -17.86
CA ALA A 159 -6.39 0.91 -18.74
C ALA A 159 -4.86 0.91 -18.76
N ARG A 160 -4.25 2.10 -18.81
CA ARG A 160 -2.81 2.31 -18.72
C ARG A 160 -2.25 1.96 -17.34
N GLN A 161 -2.98 2.24 -16.26
CA GLN A 161 -2.60 1.78 -14.91
C GLN A 161 -2.50 0.24 -14.86
N PHE A 162 -3.50 -0.48 -15.39
CA PHE A 162 -3.44 -1.95 -15.51
C PHE A 162 -2.31 -2.40 -16.44
N GLN A 163 -2.06 -1.70 -17.55
CA GLN A 163 -0.95 -2.04 -18.44
C GLN A 163 0.40 -1.90 -17.73
N TYR A 164 0.64 -0.84 -16.96
CA TYR A 164 1.88 -0.70 -16.19
C TYR A 164 2.05 -1.82 -15.16
N LEU A 165 0.95 -2.19 -14.49
CA LEU A 165 0.94 -3.32 -13.58
C LEU A 165 1.30 -4.62 -14.31
N GLU A 166 0.73 -4.88 -15.49
CA GLU A 166 1.03 -6.05 -16.33
C GLU A 166 2.50 -6.11 -16.73
N LEU A 167 3.09 -4.97 -17.13
CA LEU A 167 4.51 -4.90 -17.46
C LEU A 167 5.39 -5.27 -16.26
N ASP A 168 5.02 -4.83 -15.05
CA ASP A 168 5.77 -5.18 -13.83
C ASP A 168 5.63 -6.67 -13.45
N TYR A 169 4.48 -7.29 -13.72
CA TYR A 169 4.31 -8.75 -13.60
C TYR A 169 5.11 -9.52 -14.65
N LEU A 170 5.11 -9.09 -15.92
CA LEU A 170 5.85 -9.75 -17.01
C LEU A 170 7.36 -9.79 -16.76
N ARG A 171 7.90 -8.86 -15.96
CA ARG A 171 9.30 -8.90 -15.52
C ARG A 171 9.64 -10.09 -14.60
N LEU A 172 8.64 -10.82 -14.12
CA LEU A 172 8.79 -12.05 -13.32
C LEU A 172 8.75 -13.32 -14.18
N CYS A 173 8.71 -13.22 -15.52
CA CYS A 173 8.85 -14.39 -16.39
C CYS A 173 10.29 -14.92 -16.40
N LYS A 174 10.56 -16.04 -17.09
CA LYS A 174 11.94 -16.53 -17.33
C LYS A 174 12.60 -15.98 -18.60
N ASN A 175 11.84 -15.34 -19.49
CA ASN A 175 12.36 -14.84 -20.75
C ASN A 175 13.17 -13.54 -20.51
N GLU A 176 14.50 -13.63 -20.62
CA GLU A 176 15.41 -12.51 -20.40
C GLU A 176 15.32 -11.42 -21.48
N GLU A 177 14.98 -11.77 -22.72
CA GLU A 177 14.78 -10.78 -23.79
C GLU A 177 13.54 -9.92 -23.49
N LEU A 178 12.44 -10.54 -23.06
CA LEU A 178 11.23 -9.83 -22.64
C LEU A 178 11.51 -8.90 -21.45
N LYS A 179 12.26 -9.37 -20.45
CA LYS A 179 12.68 -8.52 -19.32
C LYS A 179 13.49 -7.33 -19.80
N LYS A 180 14.48 -7.55 -20.68
CA LYS A 180 15.34 -6.49 -21.22
C LYS A 180 14.52 -5.47 -22.01
N LEU A 181 13.57 -5.91 -22.85
CA LEU A 181 12.69 -5.04 -23.60
C LEU A 181 11.87 -4.12 -22.67
N ILE A 182 11.25 -4.67 -21.64
CA ILE A 182 10.45 -3.89 -20.67
C ILE A 182 11.35 -2.92 -19.86
N GLN A 183 12.60 -3.30 -19.60
CA GLN A 183 13.54 -2.47 -18.83
C GLN A 183 14.24 -1.41 -19.67
N SER A 184 14.48 -1.66 -20.96
CA SER A 184 15.04 -0.69 -21.89
C SER A 184 14.01 0.42 -22.04
N ARG A 185 14.30 1.60 -21.48
CA ARG A 185 13.42 2.77 -21.52
C ARG A 185 13.88 3.68 -22.68
N PRO A 186 13.48 3.44 -23.94
CA PRO A 186 13.89 4.33 -25.02
C PRO A 186 13.21 5.69 -24.85
N ASN A 187 13.88 6.75 -25.33
CA ASN A 187 13.38 8.13 -25.22
C ASN A 187 12.05 8.35 -25.95
N LYS A 188 11.73 7.52 -26.94
CA LYS A 188 10.44 7.47 -27.63
C LYS A 188 10.01 6.01 -27.76
N ILE A 189 8.79 5.69 -27.32
CA ILE A 189 8.20 4.36 -27.46
C ILE A 189 7.04 4.46 -28.45
N ASN A 190 7.12 3.72 -29.56
CA ASN A 190 5.93 3.42 -30.34
C ASN A 190 5.17 2.30 -29.63
N PHE A 191 4.09 2.64 -28.93
CA PHE A 191 3.34 1.68 -28.11
C PHE A 191 2.80 0.48 -28.89
N ARG A 192 2.45 0.66 -30.17
CA ARG A 192 1.92 -0.43 -31.00
C ARG A 192 3.01 -1.46 -31.30
N GLU A 193 4.20 -0.99 -31.65
CA GLU A 193 5.36 -1.83 -31.89
C GLU A 193 5.85 -2.50 -30.61
N PHE A 194 5.95 -1.73 -29.52
CA PHE A 194 6.32 -2.24 -28.20
C PHE A 194 5.38 -3.36 -27.72
N ASN A 195 4.06 -3.18 -27.85
CA ASN A 195 3.09 -4.21 -27.50
C ASN A 195 3.19 -5.43 -28.43
N ARG A 196 3.48 -5.24 -29.72
CA ARG A 196 3.71 -6.35 -30.65
C ARG A 196 4.93 -7.18 -30.25
N GLU A 197 6.05 -6.55 -29.96
CA GLU A 197 7.27 -7.23 -29.52
C GLU A 197 7.08 -7.97 -28.20
N ILE A 198 6.41 -7.35 -27.22
CA ILE A 198 6.03 -8.02 -25.97
C ILE A 198 5.21 -9.28 -26.26
N LYS A 199 4.19 -9.18 -27.11
CA LYS A 199 3.33 -10.32 -27.47
C LYS A 199 4.11 -11.44 -28.15
N GLU A 200 5.03 -11.10 -29.06
CA GLU A 200 5.88 -12.07 -29.75
C GLU A 200 6.82 -12.79 -28.78
N LEU A 201 7.52 -12.05 -27.92
CA LEU A 201 8.43 -12.62 -26.92
C LEU A 201 7.68 -13.44 -25.85
N TRP A 202 6.50 -12.98 -25.44
CA TRP A 202 5.62 -13.72 -24.55
C TRP A 202 5.15 -15.04 -25.19
N ASN A 203 4.77 -15.02 -26.46
CA ASN A 203 4.37 -16.23 -27.19
C ASN A 203 5.50 -17.25 -27.39
N LYS A 204 6.75 -16.79 -27.47
CA LYS A 204 7.94 -17.64 -27.48
C LYS A 204 8.35 -18.13 -26.09
N SER A 205 7.76 -17.59 -25.02
CA SER A 205 8.03 -17.99 -23.64
C SER A 205 7.07 -19.10 -23.18
N GLU A 206 7.27 -19.57 -21.94
CA GLU A 206 6.38 -20.50 -21.25
C GLU A 206 5.01 -19.89 -20.90
N LYS A 207 4.80 -18.59 -21.17
CA LYS A 207 3.59 -17.82 -20.81
C LYS A 207 3.27 -17.88 -19.32
N GLN A 208 4.34 -17.83 -18.52
CA GLN A 208 4.30 -17.95 -17.07
C GLN A 208 5.09 -16.82 -16.41
N ILE A 209 4.55 -16.34 -15.30
CA ILE A 209 5.29 -15.55 -14.32
C ILE A 209 5.70 -16.45 -13.15
N TYR A 210 6.77 -16.07 -12.45
CA TYR A 210 7.31 -16.85 -11.35
C TYR A 210 7.37 -16.03 -10.07
N ILE A 211 6.66 -16.51 -9.04
CA ILE A 211 6.69 -15.94 -7.69
C ILE A 211 7.07 -17.06 -6.74
N ASN A 212 8.11 -16.88 -5.93
CA ASN A 212 8.70 -17.92 -5.10
C ASN A 212 9.08 -19.19 -5.89
N ASN A 213 9.60 -19.01 -7.12
CA ASN A 213 9.87 -20.08 -8.10
C ASN A 213 8.64 -20.92 -8.53
N LYS A 214 7.43 -20.58 -8.08
CA LYS A 214 6.18 -21.21 -8.50
C LYS A 214 5.66 -20.54 -9.77
N PRO A 215 5.35 -21.30 -10.83
CA PRO A 215 4.80 -20.75 -12.07
C PRO A 215 3.33 -20.38 -11.90
N PHE A 216 2.93 -19.27 -12.52
CA PHE A 216 1.54 -18.84 -12.64
C PHE A 216 1.23 -18.43 -14.07
N ASN A 217 0.12 -18.94 -14.60
CA ASN A 217 -0.31 -18.66 -15.98
C ASN A 217 -1.22 -17.43 -16.06
N LYS A 218 -1.76 -17.01 -14.91
CA LYS A 218 -2.84 -16.04 -14.79
C LYS A 218 -2.77 -15.33 -13.45
N VAL A 219 -3.23 -14.08 -13.42
CA VAL A 219 -3.35 -13.28 -12.20
C VAL A 219 -4.79 -12.79 -12.03
N ILE A 220 -5.41 -13.08 -10.90
CA ILE A 220 -6.69 -12.50 -10.50
C ILE A 220 -6.43 -11.22 -9.71
N LEU A 221 -7.05 -10.13 -10.16
CA LEU A 221 -6.96 -8.81 -9.53
C LEU A 221 -8.30 -8.42 -8.94
N THR A 222 -8.28 -7.85 -7.73
CA THR A 222 -9.47 -7.34 -7.06
C THR A 222 -9.34 -5.83 -6.77
N PRO A 223 -9.67 -4.96 -7.73
CA PRO A 223 -9.70 -3.52 -7.48
C PRO A 223 -10.78 -3.18 -6.44
N LEU A 224 -10.37 -2.57 -5.34
CA LEU A 224 -11.22 -2.12 -4.26
C LEU A 224 -11.60 -0.66 -4.51
N MET A 225 -12.87 -0.39 -4.81
CA MET A 225 -13.36 0.97 -4.99
C MET A 225 -13.45 1.71 -3.65
N MET A 226 -13.57 3.04 -3.68
CA MET A 226 -13.79 3.86 -2.47
C MET A 226 -14.95 4.84 -2.69
N ASP A 227 -15.95 4.78 -1.82
CA ASP A 227 -17.10 5.69 -1.87
C ASP A 227 -16.80 7.01 -1.14
N PHE A 228 -16.21 7.95 -1.87
CA PHE A 228 -15.94 9.31 -1.39
C PHE A 228 -17.22 10.11 -1.15
N GLY A 229 -18.35 9.72 -1.75
CA GLY A 229 -19.60 10.47 -1.74
C GLY A 229 -19.41 11.94 -2.14
N TYR A 230 -19.81 12.84 -1.24
CA TYR A 230 -19.66 14.30 -1.38
C TYR A 230 -18.60 14.88 -0.42
N LYS A 231 -17.80 14.00 0.21
CA LYS A 231 -16.88 14.36 1.30
C LYS A 231 -15.50 14.68 0.70
N GLY A 232 -14.84 15.72 1.20
CA GLY A 232 -13.47 16.01 0.76
C GLY A 232 -12.86 17.32 1.27
N PHE A 233 -13.66 18.36 1.52
CA PHE A 233 -13.13 19.69 1.87
C PHE A 233 -13.40 20.14 3.31
N GLU A 234 -13.83 19.24 4.20
CA GLU A 234 -14.05 19.57 5.62
C GLU A 234 -12.77 20.06 6.33
N GLY A 235 -11.59 19.72 5.79
CA GLY A 235 -10.29 20.17 6.31
C GLY A 235 -9.62 21.33 5.56
N LEU A 236 -10.26 21.92 4.54
CA LEU A 236 -9.69 23.08 3.82
C LEU A 236 -10.26 24.40 4.35
N ASP A 237 -9.38 25.40 4.47
CA ASP A 237 -9.78 26.76 4.84
C ASP A 237 -10.56 27.40 3.69
N LYS A 238 -11.89 27.38 3.78
CA LYS A 238 -12.82 27.90 2.76
C LYS A 238 -12.64 29.39 2.49
N ASN A 239 -12.06 30.16 3.42
CA ASN A 239 -11.81 31.58 3.23
C ASN A 239 -10.62 31.85 2.29
N LYS A 240 -9.79 30.83 2.02
CA LYS A 240 -8.59 30.94 1.18
C LYS A 240 -8.74 30.30 -0.20
N ILE A 241 -9.84 29.59 -0.46
CA ILE A 241 -10.06 28.89 -1.73
C ILE A 241 -11.36 29.37 -2.39
N HIS A 242 -11.24 29.87 -3.61
CA HIS A 242 -12.40 30.35 -4.36
C HIS A 242 -13.32 29.20 -4.78
N TYR A 243 -12.75 28.04 -5.17
CA TYR A 243 -13.48 26.83 -5.56
C TYR A 243 -13.48 25.81 -4.41
N TYR A 244 -14.37 25.97 -3.43
CA TYR A 244 -14.45 25.15 -2.21
C TYR A 244 -15.51 24.03 -2.28
N LEU A 245 -16.00 23.69 -3.47
CA LEU A 245 -16.91 22.56 -3.67
C LEU A 245 -16.10 21.31 -3.98
N ALA A 246 -16.22 20.29 -3.12
CA ALA A 246 -15.50 19.02 -3.33
C ALA A 246 -15.93 18.38 -4.66
N PRO A 247 -15.01 17.68 -5.36
CA PRO A 247 -15.38 16.89 -6.53
C PRO A 247 -16.55 15.97 -6.19
N ARG A 248 -17.60 16.02 -7.00
CA ARG A 248 -18.78 15.18 -6.86
C ARG A 248 -18.66 14.06 -7.86
N LYS A 249 -18.31 12.86 -7.40
CA LYS A 249 -18.33 11.67 -8.27
C LYS A 249 -18.95 10.51 -7.52
N GLN A 250 -20.17 10.16 -7.94
CA GLN A 250 -20.94 9.12 -7.27
C GLN A 250 -20.31 7.75 -7.53
N ILE A 251 -20.66 6.76 -6.71
CA ILE A 251 -20.14 5.40 -6.85
C ILE A 251 -20.40 4.81 -8.25
N LYS A 252 -21.56 5.14 -8.85
CA LYS A 252 -21.94 4.74 -10.22
C LYS A 252 -20.90 5.22 -11.25
N ASP A 253 -20.49 6.47 -11.16
CA ASP A 253 -19.55 7.07 -12.11
C ASP A 253 -18.15 6.46 -11.96
N GLN A 254 -17.76 6.09 -10.73
CA GLN A 254 -16.50 5.35 -10.53
C GLN A 254 -16.57 3.95 -11.13
N GLY A 255 -17.74 3.31 -11.04
CA GLY A 255 -17.99 2.03 -11.71
C GLY A 255 -17.80 2.16 -13.22
N ILE A 256 -18.39 3.18 -13.84
CA ILE A 256 -18.22 3.47 -15.27
C ILE A 256 -16.74 3.63 -15.64
N ASP A 257 -15.99 4.43 -14.91
CA ASP A 257 -14.55 4.62 -15.14
C ASP A 257 -13.78 3.29 -15.05
N LEU A 258 -14.00 2.52 -13.97
CA LEU A 258 -13.29 1.27 -13.71
C LEU A 258 -13.58 0.22 -14.77
N PHE A 259 -14.85 -0.03 -15.06
CA PHE A 259 -15.24 -1.05 -16.04
C PHE A 259 -14.85 -0.67 -17.47
N ASN A 260 -14.92 0.62 -17.84
CA ASN A 260 -14.35 1.08 -19.11
C ASN A 260 -12.84 0.88 -19.16
N GLY A 261 -12.12 1.19 -18.08
CA GLY A 261 -10.68 0.96 -17.97
C GLY A 261 -10.31 -0.53 -18.09
N ILE A 262 -11.10 -1.42 -17.49
CA ILE A 262 -10.94 -2.87 -17.63
C ILE A 262 -11.12 -3.29 -19.09
N LYS A 263 -12.22 -2.88 -19.74
CA LYS A 263 -12.50 -3.21 -21.15
C LYS A 263 -11.36 -2.75 -22.07
N GLN A 264 -10.95 -1.50 -21.93
CA GLN A 264 -9.83 -0.93 -22.69
C GLN A 264 -8.51 -1.66 -22.42
N TYR A 265 -8.23 -2.09 -21.18
CA TYR A 265 -7.07 -2.94 -20.89
C TYR A 265 -7.11 -4.23 -21.73
N TYR A 266 -8.27 -4.90 -21.83
CA TYR A 266 -8.40 -6.11 -22.66
C TYR A 266 -8.29 -5.84 -24.17
N ASP A 267 -8.59 -4.63 -24.64
CA ASP A 267 -8.45 -4.25 -26.04
C ASP A 267 -6.98 -4.05 -26.44
N TYR A 268 -6.17 -3.45 -25.56
CA TYR A 268 -4.80 -3.05 -25.88
C TYR A 268 -3.70 -3.92 -25.25
N SER A 269 -4.03 -4.72 -24.22
CA SER A 269 -3.05 -5.58 -23.57
C SER A 269 -2.45 -6.60 -24.55
N PRO A 270 -1.11 -6.70 -24.63
CA PRO A 270 -0.45 -7.64 -25.53
C PRO A 270 -0.63 -9.10 -25.14
N VAL A 271 -0.88 -9.39 -23.85
CA VAL A 271 -0.84 -10.75 -23.29
C VAL A 271 -2.09 -11.14 -22.48
N LYS A 272 -2.87 -10.15 -22.01
CA LYS A 272 -4.10 -10.32 -21.23
C LYS A 272 -3.89 -11.21 -20.00
N LEU A 273 -2.86 -10.91 -19.21
CA LEU A 273 -2.47 -11.71 -18.04
C LEU A 273 -3.55 -11.70 -16.94
N PHE A 274 -4.35 -10.63 -16.86
CA PHE A 274 -5.26 -10.41 -15.75
C PHE A 274 -6.66 -10.96 -15.97
N GLU A 275 -7.25 -11.36 -14.85
CA GLU A 275 -8.67 -11.53 -14.62
C GLU A 275 -9.13 -10.56 -13.53
N ILE A 276 -9.90 -9.55 -13.90
CA ILE A 276 -10.19 -8.43 -13.01
C ILE A 276 -11.61 -8.55 -12.47
N TYR A 277 -11.74 -8.66 -11.15
CA TYR A 277 -13.01 -8.80 -10.42
C TYR A 277 -13.16 -7.71 -9.35
N PRO A 278 -13.76 -6.55 -9.69
CA PRO A 278 -13.86 -5.41 -8.77
C PRO A 278 -14.71 -5.68 -7.52
N PHE A 279 -14.40 -4.94 -6.44
CA PHE A 279 -15.28 -4.80 -5.27
C PHE A 279 -15.97 -3.45 -5.30
N MET A 280 -17.30 -3.47 -5.18
CA MET A 280 -18.11 -2.26 -5.08
C MET A 280 -17.86 -1.56 -3.75
N ALA A 281 -17.66 -0.25 -3.76
CA ALA A 281 -17.59 0.48 -2.49
C ALA A 281 -18.98 0.80 -1.97
N ILE A 282 -19.21 0.61 -0.67
CA ILE A 282 -20.45 1.01 -0.03
C ILE A 282 -20.13 1.86 1.21
N ASN A 283 -20.75 3.03 1.28
CA ASN A 283 -20.87 3.80 2.51
C ASN A 283 -22.36 4.08 2.76
N THR A 284 -22.94 3.38 3.74
CA THR A 284 -24.38 3.47 4.06
C THR A 284 -24.82 4.89 4.41
N ALA A 285 -23.92 5.73 4.93
CA ALA A 285 -24.20 7.13 5.22
C ALA A 285 -24.46 7.97 3.96
N ASN A 286 -24.08 7.47 2.78
CA ASN A 286 -24.32 8.13 1.49
C ASN A 286 -25.55 7.56 0.75
N LEU A 287 -26.30 6.63 1.36
CA LEU A 287 -27.40 5.89 0.73
C LEU A 287 -28.68 5.94 1.58
N GLU A 288 -29.81 5.80 0.89
CA GLU A 288 -31.19 5.80 1.42
C GLU A 288 -31.78 4.38 1.42
N MET A 289 -32.76 4.11 2.27
CA MET A 289 -33.50 2.83 2.33
C MET A 289 -34.74 2.80 1.42
N GLY A 290 -35.22 3.96 0.97
CA GLY A 290 -36.41 4.10 0.13
C GLY A 290 -37.70 4.39 0.90
N ASP A 291 -37.64 4.48 2.23
CA ASP A 291 -38.75 4.88 3.09
C ASP A 291 -38.61 6.32 3.62
N GLU A 292 -37.59 7.04 3.18
CA GLU A 292 -37.42 8.46 3.45
C GLU A 292 -38.50 9.31 2.75
N PRO A 293 -38.97 10.41 3.38
CA PRO A 293 -40.04 11.25 2.81
C PRO A 293 -39.70 11.90 1.46
N GLU A 294 -38.42 12.11 1.19
CA GLU A 294 -37.90 12.66 -0.06
C GLU A 294 -36.72 11.82 -0.51
N GLN A 295 -36.85 11.18 -1.68
CA GLN A 295 -35.76 10.43 -2.30
C GLN A 295 -34.74 11.40 -2.91
N ARG A 296 -33.52 11.43 -2.36
CA ARG A 296 -32.44 12.30 -2.86
C ARG A 296 -31.52 11.59 -3.83
N PHE A 297 -31.51 10.26 -3.81
CA PHE A 297 -30.64 9.43 -4.66
C PHE A 297 -31.42 8.58 -5.64
N SER A 298 -30.86 8.43 -6.85
CA SER A 298 -31.51 7.68 -7.95
C SER A 298 -31.72 6.18 -7.67
N LYS A 299 -30.94 5.59 -6.75
CA LYS A 299 -31.09 4.20 -6.31
C LYS A 299 -30.85 4.12 -4.80
N THR A 300 -31.64 3.31 -4.13
CA THR A 300 -31.57 3.00 -2.69
C THR A 300 -30.53 1.90 -2.42
N LEU A 301 -30.15 1.71 -1.15
CA LEU A 301 -29.25 0.63 -0.75
C LEU A 301 -29.78 -0.77 -1.17
N PRO A 302 -31.06 -1.13 -0.94
CA PRO A 302 -31.61 -2.39 -1.44
C PRO A 302 -31.50 -2.55 -2.96
N GLU A 303 -31.84 -1.52 -3.74
CA GLU A 303 -31.79 -1.59 -5.20
C GLU A 303 -30.36 -1.77 -5.73
N ILE A 304 -29.38 -1.08 -5.12
CA ILE A 304 -27.96 -1.21 -5.48
C ILE A 304 -27.47 -2.63 -5.20
N LEU A 305 -27.80 -3.17 -4.03
CA LEU A 305 -27.38 -4.52 -3.65
C LEU A 305 -28.03 -5.58 -4.53
N GLU A 306 -29.33 -5.51 -4.79
CA GLU A 306 -30.02 -6.46 -5.68
C GLU A 306 -29.53 -6.35 -7.12
N THR A 307 -29.35 -5.14 -7.67
CA THR A 307 -28.81 -4.97 -9.04
C THR A 307 -27.43 -5.65 -9.18
N SER A 308 -26.60 -5.56 -8.15
CA SER A 308 -25.20 -5.97 -8.22
C SER A 308 -24.97 -7.43 -7.82
N PHE A 309 -25.80 -7.95 -6.91
CA PHE A 309 -25.56 -9.21 -6.22
C PHE A 309 -26.78 -10.14 -6.14
N ARG A 310 -27.90 -9.87 -6.84
CA ARG A 310 -29.09 -10.76 -6.81
C ARG A 310 -28.78 -12.23 -7.09
N ASP A 311 -27.81 -12.50 -7.97
CA ASP A 311 -27.45 -13.86 -8.36
C ASP A 311 -26.42 -14.51 -7.42
N PHE A 312 -26.01 -13.84 -6.33
CA PHE A 312 -25.09 -14.44 -5.35
C PHE A 312 -25.83 -15.39 -4.41
N GLU A 313 -25.25 -16.58 -4.24
CA GLU A 313 -25.69 -17.59 -3.30
C GLU A 313 -24.46 -18.13 -2.54
N CYS A 314 -24.67 -18.70 -1.35
CA CYS A 314 -23.63 -19.46 -0.65
C CYS A 314 -23.40 -20.79 -1.38
N GLU A 315 -22.36 -20.85 -2.21
CA GLU A 315 -22.12 -21.94 -3.15
C GLU A 315 -20.63 -22.33 -3.21
N SER A 316 -20.32 -23.45 -3.86
CA SER A 316 -18.93 -23.89 -4.08
C SER A 316 -18.13 -22.92 -4.95
N PHE A 317 -16.80 -22.91 -4.75
CA PHE A 317 -15.82 -22.19 -5.58
C PHE A 317 -16.15 -22.21 -7.09
N ASN A 318 -16.27 -23.41 -7.67
CA ASN A 318 -16.44 -23.58 -9.13
C ASN A 318 -17.67 -22.85 -9.65
N LYS A 319 -18.82 -23.01 -8.97
CA LYS A 319 -20.08 -22.35 -9.36
C LYS A 319 -19.97 -20.83 -9.34
N ARG A 320 -19.41 -20.26 -8.26
CA ARG A 320 -19.26 -18.80 -8.14
C ARG A 320 -18.28 -18.25 -9.18
N TYR A 321 -17.13 -18.89 -9.34
CA TYR A 321 -16.12 -18.48 -10.31
C TYR A 321 -16.65 -18.54 -11.74
N GLU A 322 -17.29 -19.65 -12.14
CA GLU A 322 -17.89 -19.79 -13.48
C GLU A 322 -18.95 -18.72 -13.75
N ARG A 323 -19.83 -18.44 -12.78
CA ARG A 323 -20.86 -17.41 -12.93
C ARG A 323 -20.26 -16.02 -13.12
N LEU A 324 -19.30 -15.64 -12.26
CA LEU A 324 -18.63 -14.35 -12.36
C LEU A 324 -17.80 -14.25 -13.65
N ASN A 325 -17.12 -15.32 -14.05
CA ASN A 325 -16.39 -15.39 -15.30
C ASN A 325 -17.33 -15.19 -16.50
N LYS A 326 -18.47 -15.88 -16.55
CA LYS A 326 -19.47 -15.72 -17.62
C LYS A 326 -20.00 -14.29 -17.71
N LYS A 327 -20.26 -13.64 -16.56
CA LYS A 327 -20.65 -12.21 -16.54
C LYS A 327 -19.54 -11.32 -17.08
N ARG A 328 -18.29 -11.57 -16.69
CA ARG A 328 -17.12 -10.85 -17.23
C ARG A 328 -16.97 -11.04 -18.73
N GLU A 329 -17.01 -12.27 -19.23
CA GLU A 329 -16.89 -12.56 -20.67
C GLU A 329 -18.01 -11.88 -21.47
N LYS A 330 -19.25 -11.94 -20.97
CA LYS A 330 -20.37 -11.19 -21.55
C LYS A 330 -20.07 -9.70 -21.59
N PHE A 331 -19.63 -9.12 -20.48
CA PHE A 331 -19.27 -7.71 -20.38
C PHE A 331 -18.17 -7.31 -21.38
N LEU A 332 -17.11 -8.11 -21.50
CA LEU A 332 -16.01 -7.84 -22.43
C LEU A 332 -16.43 -8.00 -23.90
N SER A 333 -17.41 -8.86 -24.19
CA SER A 333 -17.91 -9.09 -25.55
C SER A 333 -18.87 -8.00 -26.04
N ASP A 334 -19.55 -7.31 -25.13
CA ASP A 334 -20.50 -6.26 -25.48
C ASP A 334 -19.75 -5.08 -26.08
N LYS A 335 -20.04 -4.73 -27.33
CA LYS A 335 -19.39 -3.61 -28.03
C LYS A 335 -19.97 -2.26 -27.67
N ASN A 336 -21.18 -2.22 -27.11
CA ASN A 336 -21.83 -0.97 -26.77
C ASN A 336 -21.17 -0.31 -25.54
N TYR A 337 -21.26 1.02 -25.50
CA TYR A 337 -20.82 1.82 -24.37
C TYR A 337 -21.71 1.52 -23.16
N ILE A 338 -21.11 1.44 -21.97
CA ILE A 338 -21.71 0.76 -20.83
C ILE A 338 -22.82 1.60 -20.18
N ASP A 339 -24.00 1.02 -20.03
CA ASP A 339 -24.94 1.37 -18.97
C ASP A 339 -24.69 0.47 -17.73
N SER A 340 -24.81 1.09 -16.56
CA SER A 340 -24.45 0.60 -15.22
C SER A 340 -25.10 -0.70 -14.74
N GLU A 341 -25.99 -1.32 -15.52
CA GLU A 341 -26.82 -2.44 -15.08
C GLU A 341 -26.20 -3.83 -15.31
N ASN A 342 -25.06 -3.90 -16.03
CA ASN A 342 -24.39 -5.16 -16.38
C ASN A 342 -23.03 -5.36 -15.69
N TYR A 343 -22.73 -4.62 -14.64
CA TYR A 343 -21.47 -4.79 -13.90
C TYR A 343 -21.40 -6.12 -13.14
N TYR A 344 -20.18 -6.61 -12.99
CA TYR A 344 -19.89 -7.84 -12.27
C TYR A 344 -18.94 -7.54 -11.11
N TYR A 345 -19.49 -7.49 -9.91
CA TYR A 345 -18.72 -7.29 -8.69
C TYR A 345 -18.50 -8.63 -7.99
N ALA A 346 -17.31 -8.83 -7.41
CA ALA A 346 -16.99 -10.03 -6.64
C ALA A 346 -17.22 -9.86 -5.13
N GLY A 347 -17.38 -8.62 -4.66
CA GLY A 347 -17.55 -8.32 -3.25
C GLY A 347 -17.74 -6.83 -2.98
N ILE A 348 -17.67 -6.47 -1.70
CA ILE A 348 -17.92 -5.11 -1.21
C ILE A 348 -16.70 -4.58 -0.47
N LYS A 349 -16.29 -3.34 -0.75
CA LYS A 349 -15.28 -2.60 0.00
C LYS A 349 -15.97 -1.60 0.92
N ILE A 350 -15.58 -1.62 2.17
CA ILE A 350 -15.99 -0.66 3.19
C ILE A 350 -14.76 0.11 3.65
N TYR A 351 -14.90 1.43 3.79
CA TYR A 351 -13.78 2.31 4.10
C TYR A 351 -14.15 3.26 5.26
N PRO A 352 -13.94 2.84 6.52
CA PRO A 352 -14.30 3.64 7.70
C PRO A 352 -13.74 5.08 7.73
N PRO A 353 -12.52 5.35 7.24
CA PRO A 353 -12.04 6.74 7.18
C PRO A 353 -12.79 7.68 6.22
N LEU A 354 -13.72 7.16 5.40
CA LEU A 354 -14.69 7.93 4.61
C LEU A 354 -16.01 8.19 5.36
N GLY A 355 -16.04 7.85 6.66
CA GLY A 355 -17.18 8.07 7.54
C GLY A 355 -18.12 6.87 7.68
N TYR A 356 -17.72 5.70 7.20
CA TYR A 356 -18.48 4.48 7.49
C TYR A 356 -18.25 4.04 8.93
N ASN A 357 -19.32 3.95 9.73
CA ASN A 357 -19.25 3.40 11.08
C ASN A 357 -19.76 1.95 11.05
N PRO A 358 -18.93 0.94 11.37
CA PRO A 358 -19.36 -0.46 11.31
C PRO A 358 -20.55 -0.80 12.22
N TRP A 359 -20.73 -0.08 13.32
CA TRP A 359 -21.82 -0.29 14.26
C TRP A 359 -22.26 1.04 14.90
N PRO A 360 -23.13 1.81 14.21
CA PRO A 360 -23.59 3.12 14.65
C PRO A 360 -24.65 3.03 15.74
N ASP A 361 -24.69 4.03 16.62
CA ASP A 361 -25.73 4.15 17.66
C ASP A 361 -27.02 4.78 17.13
N ASN A 362 -26.94 5.56 16.03
CA ASN A 362 -28.09 6.15 15.37
C ASN A 362 -28.99 5.05 14.78
N PRO A 363 -30.29 4.95 15.16
CA PRO A 363 -31.16 3.86 14.71
C PRO A 363 -31.34 3.74 13.19
N THR A 364 -31.43 4.87 12.49
CA THR A 364 -31.61 4.91 11.02
C THR A 364 -30.36 4.39 10.31
N GLU A 365 -29.17 4.86 10.70
CA GLU A 365 -27.91 4.37 10.13
C GLU A 365 -27.66 2.91 10.54
N LYS A 366 -28.05 2.53 11.76
CA LYS A 366 -27.93 1.15 12.26
C LYS A 366 -28.73 0.17 11.41
N ARG A 367 -29.99 0.51 11.09
CA ARG A 367 -30.82 -0.28 10.18
C ARG A 367 -30.17 -0.49 8.81
N LYS A 368 -29.51 0.55 8.27
CA LYS A 368 -28.81 0.44 6.97
C LYS A 368 -27.62 -0.50 7.02
N VAL A 369 -26.77 -0.41 8.05
CA VAL A 369 -25.63 -1.34 8.17
C VAL A 369 -26.08 -2.76 8.47
N GLU A 370 -27.11 -2.95 9.31
CA GLU A 370 -27.68 -4.27 9.59
C GLU A 370 -28.26 -4.91 8.33
N PHE A 371 -29.00 -4.14 7.52
CA PHE A 371 -29.50 -4.60 6.23
C PHE A 371 -28.37 -5.02 5.29
N LEU A 372 -27.31 -4.22 5.19
CA LEU A 372 -26.12 -4.55 4.38
C LEU A 372 -25.48 -5.87 4.84
N TYR A 373 -25.25 -6.04 6.14
CA TYR A 373 -24.60 -7.23 6.67
C TYR A 373 -25.46 -8.49 6.54
N ASP A 374 -26.75 -8.39 6.83
CA ASP A 374 -27.71 -9.48 6.63
C ASP A 374 -27.74 -9.93 5.17
N PHE A 375 -27.80 -8.97 4.25
CA PHE A 375 -27.76 -9.24 2.81
C PHE A 375 -26.47 -9.96 2.39
N CYS A 376 -25.32 -9.50 2.89
CA CYS A 376 -24.02 -10.08 2.56
C CYS A 376 -23.84 -11.47 3.16
N GLN A 377 -24.26 -11.68 4.40
CA GLN A 377 -24.17 -12.97 5.08
C GLN A 377 -25.02 -14.03 4.35
N LYS A 378 -26.30 -13.74 4.08
CA LYS A 378 -27.23 -14.66 3.39
C LYS A 378 -26.73 -15.13 2.03
N ARG A 379 -25.91 -14.31 1.36
CA ARG A 379 -25.38 -14.57 0.02
C ARG A 379 -23.87 -14.84 0.00
N CYS A 380 -23.25 -14.98 1.17
CA CYS A 380 -21.82 -15.17 1.34
C CYS A 380 -20.98 -14.15 0.53
N ILE A 381 -21.40 -12.89 0.45
CA ILE A 381 -20.69 -11.83 -0.29
C ILE A 381 -19.48 -11.40 0.53
N PRO A 382 -18.25 -11.47 0.00
CA PRO A 382 -17.06 -11.06 0.74
C PRO A 382 -17.03 -9.54 0.92
N ILE A 383 -16.75 -9.12 2.15
CA ILE A 383 -16.52 -7.73 2.53
C ILE A 383 -15.03 -7.56 2.85
N THR A 384 -14.39 -6.54 2.27
CA THR A 384 -13.08 -6.07 2.75
C THR A 384 -13.27 -4.73 3.46
N THR A 385 -12.84 -4.62 4.71
CA THR A 385 -12.82 -3.34 5.45
C THR A 385 -11.41 -2.79 5.53
N HIS A 386 -11.25 -1.47 5.36
CA HIS A 386 -9.99 -0.80 5.71
C HIS A 386 -9.70 -0.98 7.21
N CYS A 387 -8.49 -1.44 7.57
CA CYS A 387 -8.07 -1.63 8.95
C CYS A 387 -6.60 -1.22 9.17
N SER A 388 -6.30 0.07 8.96
CA SER A 388 -5.05 0.69 9.39
C SER A 388 -5.30 2.13 9.83
N ASP A 389 -4.45 2.66 10.70
CA ASP A 389 -4.59 4.04 11.20
C ASP A 389 -4.13 5.11 10.18
N GLY A 390 -3.74 4.67 8.97
CA GLY A 390 -3.36 5.48 7.81
C GLY A 390 -4.42 5.50 6.70
N GLY A 391 -3.98 5.78 5.46
CA GLY A 391 -4.84 5.86 4.27
C GLY A 391 -5.51 7.22 4.08
N PHE A 392 -6.50 7.26 3.18
CA PHE A 392 -7.24 8.48 2.82
C PHE A 392 -8.38 8.76 3.82
N VAL A 393 -8.26 9.80 4.64
CA VAL A 393 -9.27 10.15 5.66
C VAL A 393 -9.89 11.51 5.35
N VAL A 394 -11.23 11.58 5.36
CA VAL A 394 -12.01 12.81 5.12
C VAL A 394 -12.83 13.28 6.31
N ILE A 395 -12.97 12.45 7.34
CA ILE A 395 -13.61 12.79 8.62
C ILE A 395 -12.54 13.13 9.68
N PRO A 396 -12.90 13.69 10.86
CA PRO A 396 -11.93 13.94 11.92
C PRO A 396 -11.09 12.70 12.26
N GLN A 397 -9.77 12.87 12.34
CA GLN A 397 -8.82 11.76 12.45
C GLN A 397 -9.13 10.80 13.63
N LYS A 398 -9.53 11.36 14.79
CA LYS A 398 -9.92 10.58 15.96
C LYS A 398 -11.13 9.68 15.68
N THR A 399 -12.13 10.22 14.98
CA THR A 399 -13.33 9.47 14.57
C THR A 399 -12.98 8.39 13.54
N ALA A 400 -12.13 8.70 12.57
CA ALA A 400 -11.66 7.72 11.59
C ALA A 400 -10.95 6.54 12.25
N TRP A 401 -10.04 6.82 13.18
CA TRP A 401 -9.38 5.77 13.96
C TRP A 401 -10.38 4.95 14.75
N GLU A 402 -11.37 5.59 15.37
CA GLU A 402 -12.40 4.89 16.12
C GLU A 402 -13.20 3.92 15.26
N TYR A 403 -13.64 4.34 14.08
CA TYR A 403 -14.41 3.49 13.17
C TYR A 403 -13.58 2.39 12.50
N THR A 404 -12.26 2.59 12.40
CA THR A 404 -11.34 1.65 11.73
C THR A 404 -10.86 0.51 12.64
N LYS A 405 -10.98 0.66 13.96
CA LYS A 405 -10.56 -0.34 14.95
C LYS A 405 -11.23 -1.70 14.71
N PRO A 406 -10.50 -2.83 14.76
CA PRO A 406 -11.09 -4.15 14.62
C PRO A 406 -12.13 -4.45 15.71
N GLU A 407 -11.99 -3.88 16.91
CA GLU A 407 -12.96 -4.04 18.01
C GLU A 407 -14.36 -3.53 17.67
N ARG A 408 -14.49 -2.59 16.71
CA ARG A 408 -15.80 -2.13 16.24
C ARG A 408 -16.61 -3.23 15.56
N TRP A 409 -15.94 -4.26 15.05
CA TRP A 409 -16.55 -5.40 14.40
C TRP A 409 -16.98 -6.51 15.37
N ASN A 410 -16.66 -6.42 16.66
CA ASN A 410 -17.09 -7.41 17.65
C ASN A 410 -18.62 -7.57 17.66
N LYS A 411 -19.35 -6.44 17.78
CA LYS A 411 -20.82 -6.45 17.76
C LYS A 411 -21.38 -6.91 16.42
N VAL A 412 -20.74 -6.52 15.31
CA VAL A 412 -21.14 -6.96 13.97
C VAL A 412 -21.07 -8.48 13.88
N LEU A 413 -19.92 -9.07 14.23
CA LEU A 413 -19.70 -10.51 14.12
C LEU A 413 -20.45 -11.31 15.20
N GLU A 414 -20.83 -10.71 16.31
CA GLU A 414 -21.76 -11.33 17.27
C GLU A 414 -23.19 -11.46 16.72
N HIS A 415 -23.66 -10.48 15.93
CA HIS A 415 -24.99 -10.51 15.32
C HIS A 415 -25.00 -11.23 13.96
N PHE A 416 -23.89 -11.16 13.23
CA PHE A 416 -23.68 -11.73 11.89
C PHE A 416 -22.43 -12.63 11.89
N PRO A 417 -22.47 -13.78 12.60
CA PRO A 417 -21.30 -14.64 12.79
C PRO A 417 -20.76 -15.24 11.50
N GLU A 418 -21.61 -15.39 10.48
CA GLU A 418 -21.26 -15.91 9.15
C GLU A 418 -20.92 -14.79 8.16
N LEU A 419 -20.75 -13.53 8.60
CA LEU A 419 -20.36 -12.45 7.70
C LEU A 419 -18.93 -12.63 7.18
N LYS A 420 -18.77 -12.86 5.87
CA LYS A 420 -17.44 -13.06 5.27
C LYS A 420 -16.65 -11.75 5.20
N LEU A 421 -15.65 -11.60 6.05
CA LEU A 421 -14.97 -10.32 6.30
C LEU A 421 -13.45 -10.44 6.19
N ASN A 422 -12.82 -9.51 5.48
CA ASN A 422 -11.37 -9.33 5.44
C ASN A 422 -10.98 -7.99 6.08
N PHE A 423 -10.09 -8.03 7.07
CA PHE A 423 -9.43 -6.86 7.64
C PHE A 423 -8.18 -6.49 6.84
N ALA A 424 -8.22 -5.37 6.14
CA ALA A 424 -7.10 -4.95 5.33
C ALA A 424 -5.89 -4.46 6.13
N HIS A 425 -4.70 -4.63 5.56
CA HIS A 425 -3.42 -4.14 6.08
C HIS A 425 -3.01 -4.72 7.45
N ALA A 426 -3.60 -5.84 7.86
CA ALA A 426 -3.29 -6.55 9.09
C ALA A 426 -3.33 -5.67 10.36
N GLY A 427 -4.22 -4.67 10.41
CA GLY A 427 -4.35 -3.81 11.57
C GLY A 427 -3.14 -2.88 11.80
N VAL A 428 -2.34 -2.57 10.77
CA VAL A 428 -1.12 -1.77 10.98
C VAL A 428 -1.44 -0.39 11.55
N GLN A 429 -0.72 -0.04 12.61
CA GLN A 429 -0.80 1.24 13.28
C GLN A 429 0.52 2.00 13.07
N ALA A 430 0.55 2.97 12.15
CA ALA A 430 1.70 3.83 11.88
C ALA A 430 1.94 4.85 13.03
N TYR A 431 0.89 5.27 13.73
CA TYR A 431 0.95 6.25 14.82
C TYR A 431 1.14 5.60 16.20
N SER A 432 0.86 4.29 16.34
CA SER A 432 1.10 3.52 17.56
C SER A 432 2.21 2.49 17.34
N LYS A 433 3.09 2.29 18.33
CA LYS A 433 4.09 1.20 18.27
C LYS A 433 3.52 -0.18 18.61
N THR A 434 2.23 -0.24 18.90
CA THR A 434 1.56 -1.48 19.27
C THR A 434 1.08 -2.23 18.04
N ARG A 435 1.03 -3.56 18.13
CA ARG A 435 0.32 -4.43 17.17
C ARG A 435 -0.98 -4.96 17.78
N LYS A 436 -1.63 -4.14 18.62
CA LYS A 436 -2.87 -4.51 19.33
C LYS A 436 -4.02 -4.80 18.37
N TRP A 437 -4.13 -4.03 17.28
CA TRP A 437 -5.15 -4.29 16.26
C TRP A 437 -4.93 -5.65 15.58
N LEU A 438 -3.69 -6.01 15.24
CA LEU A 438 -3.39 -7.34 14.72
C LEU A 438 -3.74 -8.43 15.75
N GLU A 439 -3.42 -8.25 17.02
CA GLU A 439 -3.80 -9.19 18.08
C GLU A 439 -5.32 -9.41 18.15
N ASN A 440 -6.12 -8.33 18.11
CA ASN A 440 -7.57 -8.43 18.08
C ASN A 440 -8.10 -9.11 16.80
N ILE A 441 -7.49 -8.82 15.65
CA ILE A 441 -7.81 -9.50 14.39
C ILE A 441 -7.57 -11.00 14.52
N LEU A 442 -6.43 -11.43 15.10
CA LEU A 442 -6.13 -12.84 15.29
C LEU A 442 -7.13 -13.53 16.23
N ILE A 443 -7.59 -12.83 17.28
CA ILE A 443 -8.65 -13.34 18.17
C ILE A 443 -9.97 -13.51 17.39
N LEU A 444 -10.35 -12.54 16.55
CA LEU A 444 -11.55 -12.61 15.72
C LEU A 444 -11.47 -13.73 14.67
N VAL A 445 -10.33 -13.87 14.01
CA VAL A 445 -10.03 -14.96 13.06
C VAL A 445 -10.12 -16.32 13.74
N ASN A 446 -9.62 -16.44 14.97
CA ASN A 446 -9.72 -17.68 15.73
C ASN A 446 -11.18 -17.99 16.12
N LYS A 447 -11.97 -16.96 16.43
CA LYS A 447 -13.38 -17.10 16.85
C LYS A 447 -14.35 -17.38 15.70
N TYR A 448 -14.14 -16.80 14.51
CA TYR A 448 -15.08 -16.87 13.38
C TYR A 448 -14.40 -17.42 12.12
N ASP A 449 -14.97 -18.46 11.51
CA ASP A 449 -14.34 -19.19 10.38
C ASP A 449 -14.28 -18.38 9.07
N ASN A 450 -15.11 -17.36 8.95
CA ASN A 450 -15.30 -16.51 7.77
C ASN A 450 -14.58 -15.16 7.87
N VAL A 451 -13.71 -14.99 8.86
CA VAL A 451 -12.89 -13.78 9.05
C VAL A 451 -11.46 -14.02 8.57
N TYR A 452 -10.97 -13.07 7.76
CA TYR A 452 -9.67 -13.05 7.11
C TYR A 452 -8.95 -11.73 7.40
N PHE A 453 -7.66 -11.67 7.06
CA PHE A 453 -6.92 -10.42 7.01
C PHE A 453 -5.87 -10.44 5.91
N ASP A 454 -5.60 -9.28 5.31
CA ASP A 454 -4.58 -9.14 4.28
C ASP A 454 -3.36 -8.37 4.76
N ILE A 455 -2.19 -8.70 4.19
CA ILE A 455 -0.92 -8.05 4.52
C ILE A 455 -0.55 -6.91 3.55
N SER A 456 -1.54 -6.34 2.87
CA SER A 456 -1.34 -5.36 1.79
C SER A 456 -0.63 -4.09 2.24
N TYR A 457 -0.02 -3.39 1.27
CA TYR A 457 0.87 -2.24 1.45
C TYR A 457 2.19 -2.53 2.17
N ASN A 458 2.16 -3.27 3.27
CA ASN A 458 3.23 -3.28 4.26
C ASN A 458 4.53 -3.98 3.84
N GLY A 459 4.46 -4.84 2.82
CA GLY A 459 5.55 -5.66 2.28
C GLY A 459 6.69 -4.93 1.54
N VAL A 460 6.95 -3.65 1.84
CA VAL A 460 7.97 -2.82 1.16
C VAL A 460 9.41 -3.12 1.56
N GLU A 461 9.62 -3.96 2.58
CA GLU A 461 10.93 -4.44 3.06
C GLU A 461 10.79 -5.90 3.53
N THR A 462 11.79 -6.75 3.31
CA THR A 462 11.73 -8.19 3.70
C THR A 462 11.53 -8.40 5.20
N LYS A 463 12.15 -7.53 6.03
CA LYS A 463 12.05 -7.56 7.49
C LYS A 463 10.61 -7.44 8.02
N TYR A 464 9.71 -6.83 7.25
CA TYR A 464 8.30 -6.77 7.63
C TYR A 464 7.71 -8.18 7.78
N TYR A 465 7.98 -9.07 6.82
CA TYR A 465 7.43 -10.42 6.78
C TYR A 465 7.94 -11.29 7.94
N GLU A 466 9.23 -11.20 8.26
CA GLU A 466 9.81 -11.85 9.45
C GLU A 466 9.12 -11.34 10.72
N SER A 467 9.03 -10.01 10.87
CA SER A 467 8.45 -9.40 12.07
C SER A 467 6.97 -9.71 12.26
N ILE A 468 6.17 -9.80 11.19
CA ILE A 468 4.75 -10.16 11.32
C ILE A 468 4.57 -11.64 11.60
N ALA A 469 5.35 -12.53 10.98
CA ALA A 469 5.30 -13.96 11.24
C ALA A 469 5.64 -14.29 12.71
N GLU A 470 6.74 -13.75 13.22
CA GLU A 470 7.15 -13.88 14.62
C GLU A 470 6.06 -13.37 15.58
N TYR A 471 5.44 -12.23 15.25
CA TYR A 471 4.39 -11.65 16.08
C TYR A 471 3.12 -12.51 16.10
N ILE A 472 2.68 -13.04 14.96
CA ILE A 472 1.54 -13.95 14.89
C ILE A 472 1.79 -15.17 15.77
N LEU A 473 2.94 -15.83 15.64
CA LEU A 473 3.30 -16.99 16.45
C LEU A 473 3.30 -16.68 17.94
N LYS A 474 3.87 -15.53 18.33
CA LYS A 474 3.85 -15.06 19.72
C LYS A 474 2.43 -14.90 20.25
N VAL A 475 1.55 -14.21 19.51
CA VAL A 475 0.17 -13.98 19.93
C VAL A 475 -0.61 -15.28 20.03
N CYS A 476 -0.44 -16.19 19.06
CA CYS A 476 -1.10 -17.50 19.08
C CYS A 476 -0.70 -18.29 20.32
N LYS A 477 0.60 -18.33 20.65
CA LYS A 477 1.10 -18.99 21.85
C LYS A 477 0.58 -18.35 23.14
N SER A 478 0.61 -17.02 23.23
CA SER A 478 0.20 -16.30 24.45
C SER A 478 -1.30 -16.35 24.72
N ASN A 479 -2.13 -16.44 23.67
CA ASN A 479 -3.59 -16.44 23.79
C ASN A 479 -4.22 -17.81 23.49
N ASN A 480 -3.42 -18.87 23.33
CA ASN A 480 -3.86 -20.22 22.97
C ASN A 480 -4.76 -20.26 21.71
N LEU A 481 -4.34 -19.55 20.65
CA LEU A 481 -5.05 -19.51 19.37
C LEU A 481 -4.58 -20.64 18.45
N ASP A 482 -5.48 -21.15 17.62
CA ASP A 482 -5.17 -22.15 16.60
C ASP A 482 -4.39 -21.53 15.44
N ILE A 483 -3.10 -21.83 15.40
CA ILE A 483 -2.20 -21.34 14.36
C ILE A 483 -2.54 -21.93 12.98
N GLU A 484 -3.02 -23.17 12.89
CA GLU A 484 -3.34 -23.79 11.60
C GLU A 484 -4.58 -23.13 10.99
N LYS A 485 -5.57 -22.79 11.83
CA LYS A 485 -6.70 -21.96 11.42
C LYS A 485 -6.23 -20.60 10.92
N ILE A 486 -5.37 -19.90 11.67
CA ILE A 486 -4.90 -18.56 11.31
C ILE A 486 -4.14 -18.56 9.96
N LYS A 487 -3.29 -19.55 9.70
CA LYS A 487 -2.55 -19.68 8.42
C LYS A 487 -3.46 -19.65 7.21
N GLN A 488 -4.66 -20.24 7.32
CA GLN A 488 -5.64 -20.33 6.23
C GLN A 488 -6.43 -19.02 6.01
N LYS A 489 -6.20 -18.00 6.83
CA LYS A 489 -6.97 -16.75 6.85
C LYS A 489 -6.12 -15.51 6.52
N ILE A 490 -4.85 -15.73 6.19
CA ILE A 490 -3.92 -14.69 5.72
C ILE A 490 -4.05 -14.56 4.20
N LEU A 491 -4.22 -13.33 3.72
CA LEU A 491 -4.39 -13.01 2.31
C LEU A 491 -3.25 -12.13 1.79
N PHE A 492 -2.80 -12.39 0.57
CA PHE A 492 -1.92 -11.49 -0.15
C PHE A 492 -2.75 -10.40 -0.83
N GLY A 493 -2.32 -9.16 -0.63
CA GLY A 493 -2.75 -8.03 -1.42
C GLY A 493 -1.59 -7.06 -1.55
N SER A 494 -1.59 -6.21 -2.57
CA SER A 494 -0.46 -5.31 -2.81
C SER A 494 -0.66 -3.89 -2.32
N ASP A 495 -1.92 -3.45 -2.29
CA ASP A 495 -2.31 -2.04 -2.23
C ASP A 495 -1.66 -1.21 -3.35
N PHE A 496 -1.50 -1.78 -4.55
CA PHE A 496 -1.13 -1.01 -5.74
C PHE A 496 -2.22 0.02 -6.00
N MET A 497 -1.94 1.26 -6.36
CA MET A 497 -0.64 1.91 -6.55
C MET A 497 -0.15 2.68 -5.33
N VAL A 498 -0.84 2.58 -4.20
CA VAL A 498 -0.52 3.26 -2.94
C VAL A 498 0.85 2.79 -2.42
N ASN A 499 1.18 1.51 -2.54
CA ASN A 499 2.49 0.98 -2.14
C ASN A 499 3.69 1.69 -2.83
N LEU A 500 3.51 2.28 -4.01
CA LEU A 500 4.55 2.99 -4.77
C LEU A 500 5.06 4.27 -4.08
N PHE A 501 4.39 4.75 -3.03
CA PHE A 501 4.94 5.82 -2.19
C PHE A 501 6.20 5.38 -1.44
N ASP A 502 6.28 4.11 -1.06
CA ASP A 502 7.37 3.57 -0.26
C ASP A 502 8.26 2.58 -1.05
N ILE A 503 7.87 2.19 -2.27
CA ILE A 503 8.65 1.31 -3.14
C ILE A 503 8.76 1.83 -4.59
N ASN A 504 9.82 1.45 -5.30
CA ASN A 504 10.16 2.04 -6.61
C ASN A 504 9.31 1.51 -7.78
N SER A 505 8.71 0.33 -7.65
CA SER A 505 7.94 -0.34 -8.71
C SER A 505 7.17 -1.49 -8.09
N TYR A 506 6.07 -1.89 -8.72
CA TYR A 506 5.29 -3.05 -8.29
C TYR A 506 6.08 -4.36 -8.46
N HIS A 507 6.89 -4.46 -9.51
CA HIS A 507 7.81 -5.59 -9.70
C HIS A 507 8.70 -5.80 -8.47
N LYS A 508 9.25 -4.72 -7.90
CA LYS A 508 10.09 -4.81 -6.70
C LYS A 508 9.28 -5.24 -5.47
N TYR A 509 8.01 -4.86 -5.38
CA TYR A 509 7.13 -5.30 -4.30
C TYR A 509 6.92 -6.82 -4.33
N LEU A 510 6.58 -7.35 -5.50
CA LEU A 510 6.46 -8.79 -5.70
C LEU A 510 7.78 -9.54 -5.53
N ASP A 511 8.89 -8.96 -5.98
CA ASP A 511 10.23 -9.53 -5.80
C ASP A 511 10.58 -9.69 -4.31
N LEU A 512 10.25 -8.70 -3.46
CA LEU A 512 10.43 -8.81 -2.01
C LEU A 512 9.53 -9.89 -1.38
N TYR A 513 8.28 -10.01 -1.84
CA TYR A 513 7.37 -11.07 -1.41
C TYR A 513 7.88 -12.46 -1.81
N SER A 514 8.34 -12.59 -3.05
CA SER A 514 8.93 -13.81 -3.62
C SER A 514 10.15 -14.27 -2.82
N GLN A 515 11.07 -13.34 -2.51
CA GLN A 515 12.35 -13.63 -1.86
C GLN A 515 12.28 -13.78 -0.34
N THR A 516 11.22 -13.31 0.31
CA THR A 516 11.17 -13.34 1.78
C THR A 516 11.16 -14.76 2.31
N LYS A 517 11.97 -14.99 3.35
CA LYS A 517 11.99 -16.25 4.11
C LYS A 517 11.21 -16.17 5.42
N GLY A 518 10.66 -14.99 5.74
CA GLY A 518 10.00 -14.73 7.02
C GLY A 518 8.80 -15.63 7.30
N PHE A 519 8.19 -16.19 6.26
CA PHE A 519 7.07 -17.12 6.38
C PHE A 519 7.47 -18.60 6.25
N ASP A 520 8.58 -18.91 5.59
CA ASP A 520 8.92 -20.26 5.13
C ASP A 520 9.07 -21.31 6.25
N GLN A 521 9.34 -20.88 7.49
CA GLN A 521 9.53 -21.80 8.62
C GLN A 521 8.22 -22.36 9.19
N HIS A 522 7.15 -21.55 9.18
CA HIS A 522 5.92 -21.86 9.92
C HIS A 522 4.65 -21.64 9.09
N PHE A 523 4.75 -21.00 7.93
CA PHE A 523 3.62 -20.65 7.08
C PHE A 523 3.88 -21.12 5.65
N VAL A 524 2.81 -21.38 4.90
CA VAL A 524 2.86 -21.64 3.47
C VAL A 524 2.46 -20.36 2.75
N LYS A 525 3.41 -19.45 2.52
CA LYS A 525 3.11 -18.11 1.95
C LYS A 525 2.43 -18.16 0.58
N ASP A 526 2.65 -19.22 -0.19
CA ASP A 526 1.97 -19.40 -1.48
C ASP A 526 0.44 -19.52 -1.31
N ASP A 527 -0.05 -20.02 -0.17
CA ASP A 527 -1.48 -20.15 0.08
C ASP A 527 -2.15 -18.77 0.20
N PHE A 528 -1.41 -17.74 0.65
CA PHE A 528 -1.93 -16.39 0.83
C PHE A 528 -2.37 -15.76 -0.49
N CYS A 529 -1.68 -16.10 -1.58
CA CYS A 529 -1.97 -15.64 -2.94
C CYS A 529 -2.54 -16.74 -3.84
N THR A 530 -2.98 -17.87 -3.27
CA THR A 530 -3.65 -18.96 -3.99
C THR A 530 -4.90 -19.41 -3.22
N VAL A 531 -4.82 -20.51 -2.46
CA VAL A 531 -5.96 -21.19 -1.85
C VAL A 531 -6.74 -20.28 -0.86
N ASN A 532 -6.07 -19.49 -0.04
CA ASN A 532 -6.75 -18.62 0.92
C ASN A 532 -7.52 -17.50 0.20
N ALA A 533 -6.91 -16.91 -0.83
CA ALA A 533 -7.52 -15.86 -1.64
C ALA A 533 -8.68 -16.40 -2.49
N GLU A 534 -8.51 -17.60 -3.06
CA GLU A 534 -9.54 -18.34 -3.77
C GLU A 534 -10.76 -18.57 -2.88
N ARG A 535 -10.54 -19.14 -1.69
CA ARG A 535 -11.56 -19.35 -0.68
C ARG A 535 -12.25 -18.04 -0.30
N PHE A 536 -11.50 -16.97 -0.05
CA PHE A 536 -12.09 -15.68 0.34
C PHE A 536 -12.98 -15.08 -0.77
N LEU A 537 -12.56 -15.13 -2.04
CA LEU A 537 -13.32 -14.51 -3.12
C LEU A 537 -14.51 -15.36 -3.57
N PHE A 538 -14.31 -16.66 -3.73
CA PHE A 538 -15.17 -17.49 -4.56
C PHE A 538 -15.89 -18.61 -3.81
N GLU A 539 -15.43 -19.00 -2.62
CA GLU A 539 -16.04 -20.11 -1.87
C GLU A 539 -17.16 -19.63 -0.93
N GLY A 540 -18.22 -20.43 -0.77
CA GLY A 540 -19.25 -20.23 0.25
C GLY A 540 -18.75 -20.59 1.66
N ILE A 541 -19.59 -20.43 2.67
CA ILE A 541 -19.20 -20.76 4.07
C ILE A 541 -19.43 -22.25 4.38
N ASN A 542 -20.26 -22.94 3.60
CA ASN A 542 -20.66 -24.35 3.82
C ASN A 542 -20.40 -25.26 2.61
N SER A 543 -19.42 -24.94 1.77
CA SER A 543 -19.12 -25.70 0.54
C SER A 543 -18.06 -26.77 0.68
#